data_AF-A0A832HGP7-F1
#
_entry.id   AF-A0A832HGP7-F1
#
_cell.length_a   1.000
_cell.length_b   1.000
_cell.length_c   1.000
_cell.angle_alpha   90.00
_cell.angle_beta   90.00
_cell.angle_gamma   90.00
#
_symmetry.space_group_name_H-M   'P 1'
#
loop_
_entity.id
_entity.type
_entity.pdbx_description
1 polymer ?
#
loop_
_entity_poly.entity_id
_entity_poly.type
_entity_poly.pdbx_seq_one_letter_code
_entity_poly.pdbx_strand_id
1 'polypeptide(L)'
;MPHDAHQLACTGLDRFGRVIDQRWLNSSDVSVDRYQYTYDRNANRTSKVNVLNGSFTEVCAYDGLNRLVDVQRGSAAYQSWVLDALGNMNSVTTNREDQT
;
A
#
# COMPACT_ATOMS: atom_id res chain seq x y z
N MET A 1 24.50 18.35 -20.51
CA MET A 1 25.25 17.32 -19.74
C MET A 1 24.42 16.04 -19.78
N PRO A 2 24.83 15.01 -20.52
CA PRO A 2 23.99 13.83 -20.74
C PRO A 2 24.13 12.91 -19.52
N HIS A 3 23.01 12.43 -18.98
CA HIS A 3 23.04 11.36 -18.00
C HIS A 3 22.23 10.19 -18.54
N ASP A 4 22.86 9.49 -19.49
CA ASP A 4 22.54 8.09 -19.75
C ASP A 4 22.78 7.31 -18.45
N ALA A 5 21.68 7.01 -17.78
CA ALA A 5 21.62 5.89 -16.87
C ALA A 5 20.41 5.07 -17.30
N HIS A 6 20.71 4.00 -18.04
CA HIS A 6 19.87 2.81 -18.10
C HIS A 6 19.66 2.26 -16.68
N GLN A 7 18.85 2.93 -15.86
CA GLN A 7 18.37 2.37 -14.60
C GLN A 7 17.17 1.52 -14.94
N LEU A 8 17.50 0.28 -15.32
CA LEU A 8 16.82 -0.96 -14.99
C LEU A 8 15.37 -0.76 -14.52
N ALA A 9 14.41 -1.28 -15.26
CA ALA A 9 12.98 -1.29 -14.94
C ALA A 9 12.60 -1.96 -13.59
N CYS A 10 13.55 -2.20 -12.68
CA CYS A 10 13.41 -3.00 -11.46
C CYS A 10 13.75 -2.28 -10.13
N THR A 11 13.97 -0.96 -10.09
CA THR A 11 14.08 -0.24 -8.80
C THR A 11 12.71 0.06 -8.19
N GLY A 12 11.70 0.31 -9.03
CA GLY A 12 10.33 0.60 -8.61
C GLY A 12 9.33 -0.53 -8.84
N LEU A 13 9.70 -1.59 -9.57
CA LEU A 13 8.83 -2.71 -9.92
C LEU A 13 9.44 -4.05 -9.48
N ASP A 14 8.60 -5.02 -9.10
CA ASP A 14 9.03 -6.41 -8.90
C ASP A 14 9.12 -7.20 -10.21
N ARG A 15 9.49 -8.49 -10.11
CA ARG A 15 9.62 -9.41 -11.26
C ARG A 15 8.33 -9.63 -12.06
N PHE A 16 7.17 -9.25 -11.50
CA PHE A 16 5.87 -9.35 -12.13
C PHE A 16 5.38 -7.99 -12.65
N GLY A 17 6.22 -6.95 -12.61
CA GLY A 17 5.88 -5.60 -13.06
C GLY A 17 4.97 -4.83 -12.09
N ARG A 18 4.78 -5.29 -10.84
CA ARG A 18 3.99 -4.59 -9.83
C ARG A 18 4.86 -3.57 -9.12
N VAL A 19 4.28 -2.43 -8.74
CA VAL A 19 5.01 -1.33 -8.07
C VAL A 19 5.45 -1.75 -6.67
N ILE A 20 6.75 -1.71 -6.37
CA ILE A 20 7.33 -1.95 -5.04
C ILE A 20 7.93 -0.70 -4.39
N ASP A 21 8.25 0.33 -5.18
CA ASP A 21 8.71 1.63 -4.69
C ASP A 21 8.19 2.74 -5.60
N GLN A 22 7.51 3.71 -5.00
CA GLN A 22 6.99 4.90 -5.66
C GLN A 22 7.50 6.12 -4.92
N ARG A 23 8.35 6.90 -5.57
CA ARG A 23 9.07 8.02 -4.97
C ARG A 23 8.83 9.29 -5.77
N TRP A 24 8.32 10.32 -5.11
CA TRP A 24 8.15 11.65 -5.69
C TRP A 24 9.24 12.57 -5.16
N LEU A 25 9.90 13.26 -6.07
CA LEU A 25 10.97 14.22 -5.78
C LEU A 25 10.48 15.64 -6.07
N ASN A 26 11.00 16.62 -5.33
CA ASN A 26 10.94 18.02 -5.76
C ASN A 26 12.07 18.35 -6.75
N SER A 27 12.14 19.61 -7.18
CA SER A 27 13.19 20.10 -8.11
C SER A 27 14.62 20.03 -7.57
N SER A 28 14.80 19.73 -6.28
CA SER A 28 16.10 19.59 -5.62
C SER A 28 16.45 18.12 -5.34
N ASP A 29 15.79 17.17 -6.01
CA ASP A 29 15.96 15.72 -5.84
C ASP A 29 15.70 15.21 -4.40
N VAL A 30 14.93 15.96 -3.61
CA VAL A 30 14.51 15.57 -2.27
C VAL A 30 13.16 14.86 -2.36
N SER A 31 13.04 13.72 -1.68
CA SER A 31 11.78 13.00 -1.57
C SER A 31 10.74 13.87 -0.86
N VAL A 32 9.63 14.15 -1.54
CA VAL A 32 8.45 14.81 -0.95
C VAL A 32 7.36 13.80 -0.57
N ASP A 33 7.36 12.64 -1.21
CA ASP A 33 6.57 11.48 -0.79
C ASP A 33 7.27 10.19 -1.25
N ARG A 34 7.10 9.11 -0.49
CA ARG A 34 7.64 7.79 -0.87
C ARG A 34 6.83 6.66 -0.26
N TYR A 35 6.23 5.84 -1.12
CA TYR A 35 5.55 4.61 -0.73
C TYR A 35 6.32 3.38 -1.18
N GLN A 36 6.41 2.38 -0.29
CA GLN A 36 6.92 1.05 -0.58
C GLN A 36 5.82 0.02 -0.41
N TYR A 37 5.78 -0.97 -1.28
CA TYR A 37 4.69 -1.93 -1.35
C TYR A 37 5.19 -3.35 -1.24
N THR A 38 4.44 -4.18 -0.53
CA THR A 38 4.64 -5.64 -0.52
C THR A 38 3.38 -6.34 -0.97
N TYR A 39 3.55 -7.53 -1.54
CA TYR A 39 2.47 -8.35 -2.05
C TYR A 39 2.65 -9.79 -1.63
N ASP A 40 1.53 -10.48 -1.44
CA ASP A 40 1.53 -11.94 -1.32
C ASP A 40 1.66 -12.64 -2.69
N ARG A 41 1.59 -13.97 -2.66
CA ARG A 41 1.66 -14.83 -3.86
C ARG A 41 0.44 -14.71 -4.77
N ASN A 42 -0.69 -14.27 -4.25
CA ASN A 42 -1.95 -14.05 -4.97
C ASN A 42 -2.04 -12.62 -5.54
N ALA A 43 -0.99 -11.82 -5.37
CA ALA A 43 -0.90 -10.42 -5.76
C ALA A 43 -1.80 -9.46 -4.97
N ASN A 44 -2.25 -9.87 -3.79
CA ASN A 44 -2.84 -8.96 -2.83
C ASN A 44 -1.74 -8.09 -2.21
N ARG A 45 -2.02 -6.80 -2.02
CA ARG A 45 -1.08 -5.87 -1.39
C ARG A 45 -1.12 -6.03 0.12
N THR A 46 -0.05 -6.55 0.72
CA THR A 46 0.03 -6.79 2.17
C THR A 46 0.50 -5.55 2.95
N SER A 47 1.27 -4.66 2.31
CA SER A 47 1.65 -3.38 2.92
C SER A 47 1.78 -2.24 1.93
N LYS A 48 1.57 -1.02 2.43
CA LYS A 48 1.89 0.26 1.79
C LYS A 48 2.57 1.13 2.85
N VAL A 49 3.89 1.18 2.83
CA VAL A 49 4.70 1.92 3.82
C VAL A 49 5.01 3.29 3.29
N ASN A 50 4.62 4.36 4.00
CA ASN A 50 5.14 5.69 3.71
C ASN A 50 6.45 5.91 4.47
N VAL A 51 7.56 6.04 3.73
CA VAL A 51 8.91 6.14 4.30
C VAL A 51 9.16 7.51 4.98
N LEU A 52 8.38 8.53 4.63
CA LEU A 52 8.49 9.88 5.18
C LEU A 52 7.51 10.15 6.32
N ASN A 53 6.34 9.50 6.32
CA ASN A 53 5.31 9.69 7.34
C ASN A 53 4.60 8.37 7.69
N GLY A 54 5.03 7.74 8.78
CA GLY A 54 4.51 6.46 9.26
C GLY A 54 2.99 6.43 9.49
N SER A 55 2.33 7.55 9.76
CA SER A 55 0.87 7.62 9.95
C SER A 55 0.07 7.29 8.69
N PHE A 56 0.70 7.32 7.51
CA PHE A 56 0.10 6.88 6.24
C PHE A 56 0.47 5.45 5.85
N THR A 57 1.19 4.71 6.70
CA THR A 57 1.49 3.31 6.46
C THR A 57 0.25 2.46 6.63
N GLU A 58 -0.03 1.57 5.68
CA GLU A 58 -1.15 0.63 5.73
C GLU A 58 -0.65 -0.81 5.76
N VAL A 59 -1.30 -1.64 6.57
CA VAL A 59 -1.19 -3.11 6.55
C VAL A 59 -2.56 -3.66 6.21
N CYS A 60 -2.63 -4.58 5.25
CA CYS A 60 -3.89 -5.12 4.75
C CYS A 60 -3.97 -6.64 4.97
N ALA A 61 -5.14 -7.12 5.37
CA ALA A 61 -5.42 -8.56 5.47
C ALA A 61 -6.56 -8.97 4.54
N TYR A 62 -6.47 -10.21 4.06
CA TYR A 62 -7.37 -10.78 3.08
C TYR A 62 -7.92 -12.12 3.58
N ASP A 63 -9.16 -12.44 3.21
CA ASP A 63 -9.73 -13.77 3.45
C ASP A 63 -9.22 -14.82 2.45
N GLY A 64 -9.64 -16.08 2.63
CA GLY A 64 -9.23 -17.20 1.76
C GLY A 64 -9.68 -17.08 0.30
N LEU A 65 -10.54 -16.10 -0.02
CA LEU A 65 -10.98 -15.79 -1.38
C LEU A 65 -10.27 -14.56 -1.96
N ASN A 66 -9.21 -14.07 -1.31
CA ASN A 66 -8.43 -12.88 -1.69
C ASN A 66 -9.23 -11.58 -1.65
N ARG A 67 -10.22 -11.49 -0.74
CA ARG A 67 -11.02 -10.27 -0.54
C ARG A 67 -10.48 -9.52 0.67
N LEU A 68 -10.34 -8.20 0.55
CA LEU A 68 -9.86 -7.34 1.64
C LEU A 68 -10.85 -7.39 2.81
N VAL A 69 -10.35 -7.71 4.00
CA VAL A 69 -11.18 -7.81 5.22
C VAL A 69 -10.67 -6.93 6.36
N ASP A 70 -9.43 -6.43 6.30
CA ASP A 70 -8.88 -5.53 7.30
C ASP A 70 -7.84 -4.59 6.70
N VAL A 71 -7.85 -3.34 7.16
CA VAL A 71 -6.81 -2.34 6.96
C VAL A 71 -6.49 -1.71 8.30
N GLN A 72 -5.21 -1.75 8.66
CA GLN A 72 -4.62 -0.92 9.71
C GLN A 72 -3.92 0.26 9.05
N ARG A 73 -3.98 1.45 9.67
CA ARG A 73 -3.26 2.64 9.22
C ARG A 73 -2.50 3.27 10.37
N GLY A 74 -1.22 3.56 10.16
CA GLY A 74 -0.32 3.96 11.22
C GLY A 74 -0.22 2.84 12.27
N SER A 75 -0.48 3.18 13.53
CA SER A 75 -0.55 2.22 14.64
C SER A 75 -1.97 1.79 15.02
N ALA A 76 -2.99 2.21 14.26
CA ALA A 76 -4.39 2.00 14.60
C ALA A 76 -5.12 1.12 13.58
N ALA A 77 -6.10 0.35 14.06
CA ALA A 77 -7.08 -0.27 13.18
C ALA A 77 -7.86 0.84 12.45
N TYR A 78 -8.05 0.72 11.14
CA TYR A 78 -8.69 1.75 10.33
C TYR A 78 -10.07 1.30 9.85
N GLN A 79 -10.12 0.20 9.09
CA GLN A 79 -11.37 -0.36 8.57
C GLN A 79 -11.31 -1.89 8.51
N SER A 80 -12.43 -2.53 8.77
CA SER A 80 -12.61 -3.98 8.56
C SER A 80 -13.98 -4.31 7.99
N TRP A 81 -14.05 -5.43 7.27
CA TRP A 81 -15.25 -5.89 6.57
C TRP A 81 -15.54 -7.36 6.90
N VAL A 82 -16.82 -7.66 7.12
CA VAL A 82 -17.32 -9.03 7.17
C VAL A 82 -18.08 -9.28 5.87
N LEU A 83 -17.58 -10.23 5.08
CA LEU A 83 -18.16 -10.61 3.80
C LEU A 83 -18.80 -11.99 3.90
N ASP A 84 -19.95 -12.17 3.27
CA ASP A 84 -20.56 -13.50 3.12
C ASP A 84 -19.81 -14.35 2.08
N ALA A 85 -20.28 -15.58 1.83
CA ALA A 85 -19.65 -16.49 0.87
C ALA A 85 -19.72 -15.98 -0.60
N LEU A 86 -20.70 -15.14 -0.93
CA LEU A 86 -20.87 -14.56 -2.27
C LEU A 86 -20.08 -13.26 -2.45
N GLY A 87 -19.54 -12.69 -1.37
CA GLY A 87 -18.82 -11.41 -1.40
C GLY A 87 -19.68 -10.20 -1.10
N ASN A 88 -20.93 -10.41 -0.70
CA ASN A 88 -21.76 -9.32 -0.22
C ASN A 88 -21.25 -8.86 1.15
N MET A 89 -21.29 -7.55 1.35
CA MET A 89 -20.90 -6.95 2.61
C MET A 89 -21.98 -7.18 3.67
N ASN A 90 -21.64 -7.94 4.70
CA ASN A 90 -22.51 -8.18 5.85
C ASN A 90 -22.32 -7.10 6.93
N SER A 91 -21.09 -6.60 7.11
CA SER A 91 -20.78 -5.50 8.04
C SER A 91 -19.50 -4.77 7.65
N VAL A 92 -19.41 -3.51 8.08
CA VAL A 92 -18.20 -2.68 8.04
C VAL A 92 -17.99 -2.04 9.40
N THR A 93 -16.76 -2.08 9.89
CA THR A 93 -16.32 -1.27 11.04
C THR A 93 -15.35 -0.23 10.54
N THR A 94 -15.61 1.05 10.81
CA THR A 94 -14.69 2.15 10.49
C THR A 94 -14.30 2.83 11.79
N ASN A 95 -13.03 2.70 12.14
CA ASN A 95 -12.43 3.39 13.27
C ASN A 95 -11.92 4.73 12.74
N ARG A 96 -12.83 5.68 12.55
CA ARG A 96 -12.45 7.06 12.25
C ARG A 96 -11.81 7.63 13.52
N GLU A 97 -10.51 7.90 13.48
CA GLU A 97 -10.06 9.13 14.09
C GLU A 97 -10.48 10.22 13.10
N ASP A 98 -11.34 11.14 13.56
CA ASP A 98 -11.88 12.21 12.74
C ASP A 98 -10.75 12.85 11.91
N GLN A 99 -10.89 12.87 10.59
CA GLN A 99 -10.08 13.75 9.76
C GLN A 99 -10.51 15.19 10.09
N THR A 100 -9.91 15.77 11.13
CA THR A 100 -9.96 17.21 11.41
C THR A 100 -8.98 17.95 10.53
#